data_AF-A0A7X7GNW6-F1
#
_entry.id   AF-A0A7X7GNW6-F1
#
_cell.length_a   1.000
_cell.length_b   1.000
_cell.length_c   1.000
_cell.angle_alpha   90.00
_cell.angle_beta   90.00
_cell.angle_gamma   90.00
#
_symmetry.space_group_name_H-M   'P 1'
#
loop_
_entity.id
_entity.type
_entity.pdbx_description
1 polymer ?
#
loop_
_entity_poly.entity_id
_entity_poly.type
_entity_poly.pdbx_seq_one_letter_code
_entity_poly.pdbx_strand_id
1 'polypeptide(L)'
;MSASTYVRPLISVLLITLTVLGLLNVYADNAEVQERAEAIACGGEPCSARLTELRRTVLAQTFTFDTRRPDTPGSSRTVVVKCQRDFIFVGGYACQAQ
;
A
#
# COMPACT_ATOMS: atom_id res chain seq x y z
N MET A 1 13.51 -46.99 -1.18
CA MET A 1 13.47 -45.54 -0.84
C MET A 1 12.01 -45.13 -0.75
N SER A 2 11.58 -44.60 0.41
CA SER A 2 10.15 -44.36 0.68
C SER A 2 9.71 -43.03 0.08
N ALA A 3 8.55 -43.01 -0.61
CA ALA A 3 8.00 -41.80 -1.24
C ALA A 3 7.85 -40.62 -0.26
N SER A 4 7.68 -40.90 1.04
CA SER A 4 7.58 -39.89 2.09
C SER A 4 8.84 -39.04 2.27
N THR A 5 10.01 -39.54 1.87
CA THR A 5 11.29 -38.81 1.98
C THR A 5 11.37 -37.64 1.00
N TYR A 6 10.72 -37.74 -0.16
CA TYR A 6 10.72 -36.68 -1.19
C TYR A 6 9.46 -35.82 -1.17
N VAL A 7 8.32 -36.40 -0.78
CA VAL A 7 7.04 -35.66 -0.71
C VAL A 7 7.06 -34.57 0.35
N ARG A 8 7.66 -34.84 1.52
CA ARG A 8 7.75 -33.86 2.61
C ARG A 8 8.52 -32.59 2.22
N PRO A 9 9.78 -32.65 1.72
CA PRO A 9 10.49 -31.44 1.33
C PRO A 9 9.82 -30.71 0.16
N LEU A 10 9.20 -31.42 -0.78
CA LEU A 10 8.44 -30.80 -1.86
C LEU A 10 7.25 -29.97 -1.34
N ILE A 11 6.47 -30.54 -0.42
CA ILE A 11 5.35 -29.83 0.20
C ILE A 11 5.86 -28.64 1.02
N SER A 12 6.95 -28.82 1.79
CA SER A 12 7.54 -27.73 2.57
C SER A 12 8.01 -26.58 1.68
N VAL A 13 8.69 -26.86 0.57
CA VAL A 13 9.12 -25.83 -0.39
C VAL A 13 7.90 -25.13 -0.99
N LEU A 14 6.88 -25.88 -1.42
CA LEU A 14 5.65 -25.31 -1.97
C LEU A 14 4.98 -24.34 -0.98
N LEU A 15 4.84 -24.74 0.28
CA LEU A 15 4.24 -23.89 1.31
C LEU A 15 5.06 -22.62 1.59
N ILE A 16 6.39 -22.74 1.63
CA ILE A 16 7.28 -21.59 1.80
C ILE A 16 7.13 -20.64 0.62
N THR A 17 7.16 -21.13 -0.61
CA THR A 17 7.00 -20.31 -1.81
C THR A 17 5.65 -19.58 -1.83
N LEU A 18 4.55 -20.29 -1.53
CA LEU A 18 3.22 -19.67 -1.45
C LEU A 18 3.15 -18.60 -0.36
N THR A 19 3.77 -18.84 0.79
CA THR A 19 3.83 -17.86 1.90
C THR A 19 4.60 -16.61 1.49
N VAL A 20 5.77 -16.78 0.85
CA VAL A 20 6.58 -15.66 0.35
C VAL A 20 5.83 -14.85 -0.70
N LEU A 21 5.15 -15.52 -1.64
CA LEU A 21 4.33 -14.83 -2.65
C LEU A 21 3.18 -14.03 -2.02
N GLY A 22 2.50 -14.60 -1.03
CA GLY A 22 1.47 -13.89 -0.26
C GLY A 22 2.04 -12.67 0.47
N LEU A 23 3.24 -12.80 1.05
CA LEU A 23 3.93 -11.71 1.73
C LEU A 23 4.27 -10.57 0.75
N LEU A 24 4.85 -10.90 -0.41
CA LEU A 24 5.21 -9.94 -1.45
C LEU A 24 3.98 -9.21 -1.98
N ASN A 25 2.86 -9.92 -2.19
CA ASN A 25 1.62 -9.31 -2.63
C ASN A 25 1.11 -8.27 -1.62
N VAL A 26 1.09 -8.61 -0.33
CA VAL A 26 0.63 -7.68 0.72
C VAL A 26 1.57 -6.48 0.87
N TYR A 27 2.89 -6.68 0.86
CA TYR A 27 3.83 -5.57 1.03
C TYR A 27 3.88 -4.65 -0.19
N ALA A 28 3.84 -5.20 -1.41
CA ALA A 28 3.82 -4.40 -2.64
C ALA A 28 2.55 -3.54 -2.72
N ASP A 29 1.38 -4.10 -2.40
CA ASP A 29 0.12 -3.35 -2.34
C ASP A 29 0.23 -2.15 -1.40
N ASN A 30 0.83 -2.31 -0.22
CA ASN A 30 0.94 -1.21 0.75
C ASN A 30 1.84 -0.07 0.25
N ALA A 31 2.93 -0.39 -0.45
CA ALA A 31 3.84 0.61 -1.01
C ALA A 31 3.17 1.37 -2.18
N GLU A 32 2.54 0.65 -3.10
CA GLU A 32 1.88 1.24 -4.26
C GLU A 32 0.71 2.16 -3.85
N VAL A 33 -0.06 1.76 -2.84
CA VAL A 33 -1.18 2.58 -2.33
C VAL A 33 -0.69 3.87 -1.70
N GLN A 34 0.40 3.82 -0.94
CA GLN A 34 0.97 5.00 -0.31
C GLN A 34 1.51 5.98 -1.37
N GLU A 35 2.19 5.48 -2.40
CA GLU A 35 2.70 6.30 -3.51
C GLU A 35 1.56 6.98 -4.29
N ARG A 36 0.48 6.22 -4.58
CA ARG A 36 -0.73 6.79 -5.20
C ARG A 36 -1.39 7.84 -4.32
N ALA A 37 -1.44 7.61 -3.01
CA ALA A 37 -2.02 8.55 -2.07
C ALA A 37 -1.19 9.84 -1.97
N GLU A 38 0.13 9.74 -2.00
CA GLU A 38 1.06 10.88 -2.05
C GLU A 38 0.91 11.68 -3.34
N ALA A 39 0.85 11.01 -4.50
CA ALA A 39 0.64 11.67 -5.78
C ALA A 39 -0.68 12.47 -5.83
N ILE A 40 -1.75 11.90 -5.25
CA ILE A 40 -3.05 12.57 -5.11
C ILE A 40 -2.97 13.74 -4.11
N ALA A 41 -2.27 13.57 -2.99
CA ALA A 41 -2.09 14.64 -2.02
C ALA A 41 -1.34 15.84 -2.61
N CYS A 42 -0.34 15.58 -3.45
CA CYS A 42 0.40 16.63 -4.17
C CYS A 42 -0.36 17.20 -5.38
N GLY A 43 -1.43 16.55 -5.84
CA GLY A 43 -2.20 16.96 -7.02
C GLY A 43 -1.44 16.78 -8.34
N GLY A 44 -0.53 15.82 -8.42
CA GLY A 44 0.28 15.54 -9.61
C GLY A 44 1.51 16.44 -9.82
N GLU A 45 1.76 17.39 -8.92
CA GLU A 45 2.92 18.30 -8.95
C GLU A 45 4.02 17.84 -7.98
N PRO A 46 5.30 18.22 -8.19
CA PRO A 46 6.35 17.92 -7.23
C PRO A 46 6.08 18.64 -5.90
N CYS A 47 5.82 17.86 -4.85
CA CYS A 47 5.60 18.36 -3.51
C CYS A 47 6.29 17.45 -2.48
N SER A 48 6.60 17.99 -1.30
CA SER A 48 7.03 17.18 -0.17
C SER A 48 5.79 16.81 0.64
N ALA A 49 5.35 15.56 0.57
CA ALA A 49 4.28 15.05 1.40
C ALA A 49 4.86 14.34 2.62
N ARG A 50 4.52 14.81 3.82
CA ARG A 50 4.87 14.13 5.07
C ARG A 50 3.64 13.43 5.61
N LEU A 51 3.67 12.10 5.69
CA LEU A 51 2.61 11.33 6.34
C LEU A 51 2.55 11.72 7.83
N THR A 52 1.39 12.22 8.28
CA THR A 52 1.15 12.63 9.67
C THR A 52 0.26 11.64 10.41
N GLU A 53 -0.70 11.04 9.71
CA GLU A 53 -1.59 10.03 10.28
C GLU A 53 -1.92 8.96 9.25
N LEU A 54 -2.02 7.72 9.72
CA LEU A 54 -2.39 6.56 8.94
C LEU A 54 -3.48 5.78 9.67
N ARG A 55 -4.67 5.68 9.07
CA ARG A 55 -5.75 4.82 9.57
C ARG A 55 -6.02 3.71 8.58
N ARG A 56 -5.76 2.47 9.01
CA ARG A 56 -6.00 1.27 8.19
C ARG A 56 -7.22 0.52 8.70
N THR A 57 -8.11 0.17 7.79
CA THR A 57 -9.21 -0.77 8.00
C THR A 57 -9.12 -1.88 6.95
N VAL A 58 -9.85 -2.97 7.14
CA VAL A 58 -9.85 -4.12 6.22
C VAL A 58 -10.29 -3.73 4.80
N LEU A 59 -11.12 -2.69 4.67
CA LEU A 59 -11.73 -2.27 3.40
C LEU A 59 -11.16 -0.95 2.85
N ALA A 60 -10.60 -0.11 3.71
CA ALA A 60 -10.11 1.22 3.33
C ALA A 60 -8.89 1.63 4.16
N GLN A 61 -8.00 2.39 3.55
CA GLN A 61 -6.88 3.05 4.19
C GLN A 61 -7.02 4.57 4.00
N THR A 62 -6.98 5.32 5.09
CA THR A 62 -6.98 6.78 5.07
C THR A 62 -5.59 7.27 5.45
N PHE A 63 -5.01 8.12 4.60
CA PHE A 63 -3.71 8.74 4.79
C PHE A 63 -3.91 10.24 4.97
N THR A 64 -3.35 10.80 6.02
CA THR A 64 -3.28 12.25 6.22
C THR A 64 -1.86 12.70 5.92
N PHE A 65 -1.71 13.58 4.94
CA PHE A 65 -0.43 14.14 4.55
C PHE A 65 -0.37 15.63 4.89
N ASP A 66 0.76 16.06 5.43
CA ASP A 66 1.14 17.46 5.43
C ASP A 66 1.99 17.73 4.17
N THR A 67 1.43 18.47 3.23
CA THR A 67 2.06 18.76 1.94
C THR A 67 2.71 20.14 1.97
N ARG A 68 3.97 20.22 1.52
CA ARG A 68 4.70 21.47 1.29
C ARG A 68 5.11 21.56 -0.16
N ARG A 69 4.71 22.64 -0.82
CA ARG A 69 5.06 22.91 -2.20
C ARG A 69 6.31 23.81 -2.28
N PRO A 70 7.27 23.54 -3.18
CA PRO A 70 8.44 24.40 -3.37
C PRO A 70 8.06 25.82 -3.83
N ASP A 71 6.98 25.97 -4.61
CA ASP A 71 6.53 27.27 -5.13
C ASP A 71 5.90 28.21 -4.08
N THR A 72 5.46 27.68 -2.94
CA THR A 72 4.88 28.47 -1.84
C THR A 72 5.60 28.15 -0.53
N PRO A 73 6.83 28.69 -0.35
CA PRO A 73 7.59 28.49 0.88
C PRO A 73 6.79 29.03 2.08
N GLY A 74 6.38 28.12 2.98
CA GLY A 74 5.64 28.45 4.21
C GLY A 74 4.16 28.05 4.22
N SER A 75 3.57 27.64 3.08
CA SER A 75 2.20 27.10 3.06
C SER A 75 2.24 25.57 3.19
N SER A 76 2.04 25.08 4.41
CA SER A 76 1.80 23.66 4.69
C SER A 76 0.30 23.38 4.60
N ARG A 77 -0.10 22.40 3.80
CA ARG A 77 -1.52 22.02 3.65
C ARG A 77 -1.71 20.58 4.07
N THR A 78 -2.60 20.37 5.04
CA THR A 78 -3.06 19.05 5.43
C THR A 78 -4.06 18.54 4.41
N VAL A 79 -3.75 17.43 3.74
CA VAL A 79 -4.63 16.76 2.78
C VAL A 79 -4.93 15.36 3.30
N VAL A 80 -6.21 15.01 3.32
CA VAL A 80 -6.66 13.66 3.70
C VAL A 80 -6.99 12.90 2.41
N VAL A 81 -6.37 11.74 2.23
CA VAL A 81 -6.58 10.86 1.08
C VAL A 81 -7.16 9.55 1.56
N LYS A 82 -8.31 9.17 1.00
CA LYS A 82 -8.97 7.90 1.29
C LYS A 82 -8.77 6.95 0.12
N CYS A 83 -8.10 5.83 0.39
CA CYS A 83 -7.91 4.72 -0.53
C CYS A 83 -8.82 3.57 -0.15
N GLN A 84 -9.78 3.24 -1.00
CA GLN A 84 -10.68 2.10 -0.80
C GLN A 84 -10.32 0.99 -1.78
N ARG A 85 -10.47 -0.27 -1.36
CA ARG A 85 -10.33 -1.42 -2.25
C ARG A 85 -11.53 -1.50 -3.20
N ASP A 86 -11.27 -1.70 -4.50
CA ASP A 86 -12.34 -1.82 -5.50
C ASP A 86 -13.20 -3.07 -5.30
N PHE A 87 -12.62 -4.16 -4.80
CA PHE A 87 -13.36 -5.35 -4.38
C PHE A 87 -12.81 -5.91 -3.07
N ILE A 88 -13.70 -6.56 -2.30
CA ILE A 88 -13.45 -7.05 -0.94
C ILE A 88 -12.26 -8.03 -0.87
N PHE A 89 -11.90 -8.69 -1.98
CA PHE A 89 -10.77 -9.64 -2.03
C PHE A 89 -9.89 -9.63 -3.29
N VAL A 90 -10.24 -8.89 -4.37
CA VAL A 90 -9.48 -8.90 -5.64
C VAL A 90 -9.63 -7.57 -6.39
N GLY A 91 -8.63 -6.71 -6.36
CA GLY A 91 -8.65 -5.47 -7.13
C GLY A 91 -7.70 -4.41 -6.60
N GLY A 92 -7.40 -3.43 -7.45
CA GLY A 92 -6.59 -2.27 -7.07
C GLY A 92 -7.26 -1.42 -5.99
N TYR A 93 -6.51 -0.47 -5.46
CA TYR A 93 -7.04 0.55 -4.56
C TYR A 93 -7.40 1.80 -5.38
N ALA A 94 -8.66 2.24 -5.27
CA ALA A 94 -9.10 3.54 -5.73
C ALA A 94 -8.86 4.57 -4.62
N CYS A 95 -7.96 5.52 -4.87
CA CYS A 95 -7.62 6.61 -3.95
C CYS A 95 -8.26 7.93 -4.40
N GLN A 96 -8.81 8.69 -3.45
CA GLN A 96 -9.42 10.00 -3.68
C GLN A 96 -9.06 10.96 -2.53
N ALA A 97 -8.76 12.22 -2.86
CA ALA A 97 -8.62 13.29 -1.88
C ALA A 97 -10.01 13.66 -1.33
N GLN A 98 -10.09 13.88 -0.01
CA GLN A 98 -11.31 14.27 0.70
C GLN A 98 -11.31 15.77 1.03
#